data_AF-A0AAW0BAA9-F1
#
_entry.id   AF-A0AAW0BAA9-F1
#
_cell.length_a   1.000
_cell.length_b   1.000
_cell.length_c   1.000
_cell.angle_alpha   90.00
_cell.angle_beta   90.00
_cell.angle_gamma   90.00
#
_symmetry.space_group_name_H-M   'P 1'
#
loop_
_entity.id
_entity.type
_entity.pdbx_description
1 polymer ?
#
loop_
_entity_poly.entity_id
_entity_poly.type
_entity_poly.pdbx_seq_one_letter_code
_entity_poly.pdbx_strand_id
1 'polypeptide(L)'
;MAWTGRMFRLIVADPEEISEGTLAALEDIQASKEQDVPKVFIRFLNQRTLRLAGMSELEANTTRMYIKMIGKFFDKQRRLYTPFLTGKGIHAYVHYLNTLVSRRKPLESVSDGSEKFTIFYRCCCNIGDMLASWLNGPLWICEAMDAGLINSLFHAERFHRHTPPNILEPKLDVSFCLILKQIALYMVYPAVLRRFLRLKKKIVESGLEEKKLEWPTDLRAFWDLAGERATGLEEIRRTYEPSHASGIDTHSTISVREKRNLKIQTPLIDISCARLVALSCIARENALENAGRLNTGRNVQRSLSRREKVHLLQQRLTLASSA
;
A
#
# COMPACT_ATOMS: atom_id res chain seq x y z
N MET A 1 -2.95 -8.92 -31.71
CA MET A 1 -2.39 -10.24 -31.34
C MET A 1 -0.88 -10.37 -31.50
N ALA A 2 -0.17 -9.49 -32.24
CA ALA A 2 1.30 -9.58 -32.38
C ALA A 2 2.10 -9.25 -31.10
N TRP A 3 1.52 -8.47 -30.18
CA TRP A 3 2.20 -7.96 -28.98
C TRP A 3 2.40 -9.00 -27.88
N THR A 4 1.41 -9.87 -27.67
CA THR A 4 1.50 -10.99 -26.72
C THR A 4 2.61 -11.96 -27.09
N GLY A 5 2.86 -12.17 -28.39
CA GLY A 5 3.97 -13.02 -28.86
C GLY A 5 5.35 -12.40 -28.64
N ARG A 6 5.51 -11.08 -28.80
CA ARG A 6 6.78 -10.39 -28.50
C ARG A 6 7.04 -10.31 -26.99
N MET A 7 6.01 -10.02 -26.21
CA MET A 7 6.05 -10.12 -24.76
C MET A 7 6.42 -11.54 -24.33
N PHE A 8 5.87 -12.58 -24.95
CA PHE A 8 6.24 -13.96 -24.65
C PHE A 8 7.72 -14.26 -24.90
N ARG A 9 8.32 -13.72 -25.97
CA ARG A 9 9.76 -13.86 -26.23
C ARG A 9 10.61 -13.13 -25.18
N LEU A 10 10.17 -11.95 -24.72
CA LEU A 10 10.81 -11.21 -23.63
C LEU A 10 10.64 -11.90 -22.27
N ILE A 11 9.51 -12.60 -22.05
CA ILE A 11 9.21 -13.37 -20.84
C ILE A 11 10.06 -14.66 -20.78
N VAL A 12 10.49 -15.20 -21.92
CA VAL A 12 11.40 -16.35 -22.01
C VAL A 12 12.86 -15.95 -21.83
N ALA A 13 13.23 -14.70 -22.18
CA ALA A 13 14.49 -14.11 -21.77
C ALA A 13 14.47 -13.79 -20.27
N ASP A 14 15.62 -13.78 -19.60
CA ASP A 14 15.70 -13.40 -18.19
C ASP A 14 15.15 -11.96 -18.02
N PRO A 15 14.20 -11.69 -17.10
CA PRO A 15 13.73 -10.33 -16.84
C PRO A 15 14.83 -9.33 -16.47
N GLU A 16 15.99 -9.81 -16.01
CA GLU A 16 17.18 -8.99 -15.77
C GLU A 16 17.90 -8.56 -17.06
N GLU A 17 17.62 -9.20 -18.19
CA GLU A 17 18.19 -8.90 -19.51
C GLU A 17 17.30 -7.98 -20.35
N ILE A 18 16.23 -7.41 -19.78
CA ILE A 18 15.39 -6.45 -20.51
C ILE A 18 16.21 -5.20 -20.82
N SER A 19 16.53 -5.03 -22.10
CA SER A 19 17.32 -3.90 -22.56
C SER A 19 16.59 -2.56 -22.35
N GLU A 20 17.35 -1.51 -22.06
CA GLU A 20 16.83 -0.13 -21.99
C GLU A 20 16.09 0.28 -23.27
N GLY A 21 16.53 -0.21 -24.43
CA GLY A 21 15.83 0.02 -25.69
C GLY A 21 14.41 -0.57 -25.72
N THR A 22 14.18 -1.71 -25.06
CA THR A 22 12.84 -2.29 -24.92
C THR A 22 11.97 -1.44 -23.99
N LEU A 23 12.54 -0.94 -22.89
CA LEU A 23 11.85 -0.05 -21.95
C LEU A 23 11.43 1.26 -22.63
N ALA A 24 12.36 1.89 -23.35
CA ALA A 24 12.11 3.11 -24.10
C ALA A 24 11.03 2.92 -25.18
N ALA A 25 11.07 1.82 -25.94
CA ALA A 25 10.06 1.55 -26.96
C ALA A 25 8.64 1.44 -26.39
N LEU A 26 8.48 0.89 -25.18
CA LEU A 26 7.18 0.83 -24.50
C LEU A 26 6.69 2.20 -24.04
N GLU A 27 7.60 3.05 -23.57
CA GLU A 27 7.30 4.44 -23.22
C GLU A 27 6.88 5.24 -24.46
N ASP A 28 7.54 5.01 -25.60
CA ASP A 28 7.22 5.67 -26.88
C ASP A 28 5.83 5.25 -27.40
N ILE A 29 5.47 3.97 -27.30
CA ILE A 29 4.11 3.47 -27.65
C ILE A 29 3.04 4.11 -26.76
N GLN A 30 3.30 4.25 -25.46
CA GLN A 30 2.39 4.94 -24.55
C GLN A 30 2.27 6.43 -24.91
N ALA A 31 3.40 7.08 -25.22
CA ALA A 31 3.46 8.50 -25.56
C ALA A 31 2.75 8.81 -26.89
N SER A 32 2.86 7.93 -27.88
CA SER A 32 2.16 8.05 -29.17
C SER A 32 0.65 7.84 -29.05
N LYS A 33 0.16 7.35 -27.89
CA LYS A 33 -1.23 6.99 -27.63
C LYS A 33 -1.77 5.89 -28.57
N GLU A 34 -0.90 5.19 -29.28
CA GLU A 34 -1.27 4.04 -30.11
C GLU A 34 -1.87 2.93 -29.25
N GLN A 35 -1.33 2.75 -28.04
CA GLN A 35 -1.79 1.74 -27.11
C GLN A 35 -1.66 2.21 -25.66
N ASP A 36 -2.69 1.90 -24.86
CA ASP A 36 -2.63 2.06 -23.41
C ASP A 36 -1.86 0.88 -22.81
N VAL A 37 -0.55 1.06 -22.69
CA VAL A 37 0.40 0.04 -22.24
C VAL A 37 0.03 -0.47 -20.84
N PRO A 38 -0.13 0.38 -19.80
CA PRO A 38 -0.53 -0.09 -18.47
C PRO A 38 -1.81 -0.92 -18.48
N LYS A 39 -2.83 -0.50 -19.23
CA LYS A 39 -4.11 -1.23 -19.30
C LYS A 39 -3.97 -2.61 -19.94
N VAL A 40 -3.07 -2.78 -20.91
CA VAL A 40 -2.74 -4.10 -21.47
C VAL A 40 -2.16 -5.01 -20.40
N PHE A 41 -1.25 -4.48 -19.58
CA PHE A 41 -0.63 -5.25 -18.51
C PHE A 41 -1.65 -5.67 -17.44
N ILE A 42 -2.47 -4.71 -17.00
CA ILE A 42 -3.54 -4.94 -16.03
C ILE A 42 -4.55 -5.98 -16.54
N ARG A 43 -4.95 -5.87 -17.82
CA ARG A 43 -5.87 -6.83 -18.44
C ARG A 43 -5.28 -8.25 -18.44
N PHE A 44 -3.99 -8.38 -18.78
CA PHE A 44 -3.34 -9.69 -18.79
C PHE A 44 -3.28 -10.29 -17.37
N LEU A 45 -2.94 -9.50 -16.36
CA LEU A 45 -2.91 -9.97 -14.97
C LEU A 45 -4.28 -10.48 -14.52
N ASN A 46 -5.33 -9.72 -14.81
CA ASN A 46 -6.72 -10.12 -14.51
C ASN A 46 -7.11 -11.40 -15.25
N GLN A 47 -6.73 -11.55 -16.53
CA GLN A 47 -6.97 -12.77 -17.30
C GLN A 47 -6.25 -13.99 -16.70
N ARG A 48 -5.01 -13.82 -16.23
CA ARG A 48 -4.23 -14.89 -15.60
C ARG A 48 -4.82 -15.30 -14.26
N THR A 49 -5.32 -14.33 -13.48
CA THR A 49 -6.03 -14.57 -12.22
C THR A 49 -7.14 -15.62 -12.38
N LEU A 50 -7.93 -15.53 -13.45
CA LEU A 50 -9.07 -16.42 -13.71
C LEU A 50 -8.67 -17.86 -14.10
N ARG A 51 -7.41 -18.10 -14.48
CA ARG A 51 -6.96 -19.39 -15.05
C ARG A 51 -5.96 -20.14 -14.18
N LEU A 52 -5.68 -19.66 -12.96
CA LEU A 52 -4.62 -20.21 -12.10
C LEU A 52 -4.70 -21.72 -11.86
N ALA A 53 -5.91 -22.28 -11.69
CA ALA A 53 -6.11 -23.70 -11.42
C ALA A 53 -5.56 -24.59 -12.54
N GLY A 54 -5.87 -24.24 -13.79
CA GLY A 54 -5.54 -25.00 -14.98
C GLY A 54 -4.18 -24.69 -15.59
N MET A 55 -3.37 -23.82 -14.98
CA MET A 55 -2.05 -23.50 -15.53
C MET A 55 -1.11 -24.70 -15.43
N SER A 56 -0.44 -25.00 -16.54
CA SER A 56 0.77 -25.84 -16.53
C SER A 56 1.91 -25.16 -15.77
N GLU A 57 2.94 -25.92 -15.38
CA GLU A 57 4.13 -25.36 -14.74
C GLU A 57 4.84 -24.31 -15.62
N LEU A 58 4.89 -24.57 -16.94
CA LEU A 58 5.42 -23.62 -17.90
C LEU A 58 4.63 -22.31 -17.89
N GLU A 59 3.30 -22.36 -17.93
CA GLU A 59 2.45 -21.16 -17.87
C GLU A 59 2.57 -20.42 -16.53
N ALA A 60 2.69 -21.15 -15.43
CA ALA A 60 2.93 -20.56 -14.11
C ALA A 60 4.29 -19.85 -14.08
N ASN A 61 5.34 -20.45 -14.65
CA ASN A 61 6.67 -19.86 -14.73
C ASN A 61 6.70 -18.62 -15.65
N THR A 62 6.03 -18.68 -16.81
CA THR A 62 5.81 -17.52 -17.69
C THR A 62 5.09 -16.40 -16.93
N THR A 63 4.11 -16.74 -16.09
CA THR A 63 3.40 -15.74 -15.29
C THR A 63 4.30 -15.14 -14.20
N ARG A 64 5.17 -15.94 -13.58
CA ARG A 64 6.21 -15.46 -12.64
C ARG A 64 7.12 -14.44 -13.30
N MET A 65 7.67 -14.78 -14.47
CA MET A 65 8.54 -13.88 -15.25
C MET A 65 7.79 -12.60 -15.60
N TYR A 66 6.55 -12.71 -16.08
CA TYR A 66 5.72 -11.55 -16.38
C TYR A 66 5.52 -10.59 -15.19
N ILE A 67 5.30 -11.12 -13.98
CA ILE A 67 5.18 -10.31 -12.76
C ILE A 67 6.49 -9.57 -12.45
N LYS A 68 7.65 -10.23 -12.63
CA LYS A 68 8.97 -9.58 -12.49
C LYS A 68 9.14 -8.46 -13.51
N MET A 69 8.72 -8.67 -14.76
CA MET A 69 8.81 -7.64 -15.82
C MET A 69 8.01 -6.39 -15.50
N ILE A 70 6.80 -6.53 -14.96
CA ILE A 70 5.99 -5.38 -14.52
C ILE A 70 6.77 -4.54 -13.49
N GLY A 71 7.48 -5.18 -12.55
CA GLY A 71 8.31 -4.46 -11.59
C GLY A 71 9.36 -3.55 -12.23
N LYS A 72 9.95 -3.99 -13.35
CA LYS A 72 10.93 -3.20 -14.12
C LYS A 72 10.26 -2.10 -14.96
N PHE A 73 9.16 -2.40 -15.65
CA PHE A 73 8.46 -1.44 -16.52
C PHE A 73 7.80 -0.31 -15.75
N PHE A 74 7.30 -0.60 -14.55
CA PHE A 74 6.59 0.34 -13.70
C PHE A 74 7.41 0.63 -12.43
N ASP A 75 8.73 0.72 -12.57
CA ASP A 75 9.58 1.31 -11.54
C ASP A 75 9.32 2.83 -11.43
N LYS A 76 9.46 3.39 -10.23
CA LYS A 76 9.23 4.82 -9.95
C LYS A 76 10.03 5.79 -10.83
N GLN A 77 11.14 5.34 -11.41
CA GLN A 77 11.98 6.13 -12.32
C GLN A 77 11.45 6.16 -13.76
N ARG A 78 10.47 5.31 -14.10
CA ARG A 78 9.92 5.15 -15.46
C ARG A 78 8.69 6.01 -15.68
N ARG A 79 8.48 6.42 -16.94
CA ARG A 79 7.33 7.23 -17.35
C ARG A 79 6.01 6.47 -17.25
N LEU A 80 6.06 5.14 -17.34
CA LEU A 80 4.89 4.27 -17.24
C LEU A 80 4.36 4.11 -15.80
N TYR A 81 5.15 4.47 -14.77
CA TYR A 81 4.80 4.28 -13.36
C TYR A 81 3.46 4.93 -12.99
N THR A 82 3.34 6.24 -13.18
CA THR A 82 2.12 6.98 -12.82
C THR A 82 0.89 6.53 -13.61
N PRO A 83 0.96 6.34 -14.95
CA PRO A 83 -0.14 5.73 -15.72
C PRO A 83 -0.60 4.37 -15.18
N PHE A 84 0.33 3.53 -14.70
CA PHE A 84 -0.01 2.22 -14.14
C PHE A 84 -0.72 2.30 -12.79
N LEU A 85 -0.23 3.12 -11.87
CA LEU A 85 -0.91 3.29 -10.57
C LEU A 85 -2.31 3.90 -10.76
N THR A 86 -2.41 4.97 -11.55
CA THR A 86 -3.70 5.63 -11.83
C THR A 86 -4.66 4.73 -12.62
N GLY A 87 -4.13 3.78 -13.39
CA GLY A 87 -4.88 2.77 -14.14
C GLY A 87 -5.45 1.61 -13.31
N LYS A 88 -5.35 1.65 -11.97
CA LYS A 88 -5.70 0.56 -11.04
C LYS A 88 -4.72 -0.62 -11.04
N GLY A 89 -3.44 -0.35 -11.31
CA GLY A 89 -2.38 -1.36 -11.28
C GLY A 89 -2.23 -2.01 -9.91
N ILE A 90 -2.30 -1.22 -8.82
CA ILE A 90 -2.25 -1.71 -7.44
C ILE A 90 -3.42 -2.66 -7.16
N HIS A 91 -4.64 -2.25 -7.50
CA HIS A 91 -5.81 -3.10 -7.32
C HIS A 91 -5.66 -4.44 -8.06
N ALA A 92 -5.16 -4.44 -9.29
CA ALA A 92 -4.95 -5.67 -10.05
C ALA A 92 -3.89 -6.59 -9.39
N TYR A 93 -2.81 -6.01 -8.87
CA TYR A 93 -1.77 -6.73 -8.14
C TYR A 93 -2.28 -7.37 -6.85
N VAL A 94 -3.01 -6.61 -6.04
CA VAL A 94 -3.61 -7.11 -4.81
C VAL A 94 -4.66 -8.18 -5.11
N HIS A 95 -5.46 -8.01 -6.17
CA HIS A 95 -6.43 -9.02 -6.58
C HIS A 95 -5.77 -10.34 -7.00
N TYR A 96 -4.67 -10.26 -7.76
CA TYR A 96 -3.91 -11.43 -8.16
C TYR A 96 -3.24 -12.11 -6.96
N LEU A 97 -2.62 -11.34 -6.05
CA LEU A 97 -2.10 -11.86 -4.78
C LEU A 97 -3.19 -12.56 -3.98
N ASN A 98 -4.34 -11.91 -3.79
CA ASN A 98 -5.49 -12.48 -3.10
C ASN A 98 -5.90 -13.82 -3.70
N THR A 99 -5.86 -13.95 -5.02
CA THR A 99 -6.23 -15.22 -5.67
C THR A 99 -5.16 -16.29 -5.48
N LEU A 100 -3.88 -15.93 -5.40
CA LEU A 100 -2.79 -16.86 -5.11
C LEU A 100 -2.80 -17.34 -3.65
N VAL A 101 -3.13 -16.47 -2.70
CA VAL A 101 -3.10 -16.80 -1.27
C VAL A 101 -4.45 -17.35 -0.78
N SER A 102 -5.57 -16.98 -1.40
CA SER A 102 -6.87 -17.46 -0.98
C SER A 102 -7.07 -18.92 -1.35
N ARG A 103 -7.49 -19.73 -0.38
CA ARG A 103 -7.89 -21.13 -0.55
C ARG A 103 -9.12 -21.35 -1.46
N ARG A 104 -9.67 -20.35 -2.14
CA ARG A 104 -10.98 -20.48 -2.81
C ARG A 104 -10.92 -21.15 -4.18
N LYS A 105 -10.73 -22.48 -4.26
CA LYS A 105 -10.80 -23.35 -5.46
C LYS A 105 -9.61 -23.45 -6.42
N PRO A 106 -8.81 -22.42 -6.81
CA PRO A 106 -7.83 -22.61 -7.88
C PRO A 106 -6.55 -23.30 -7.42
N LEU A 107 -6.21 -23.25 -6.12
CA LEU A 107 -4.93 -23.75 -5.61
C LEU A 107 -5.05 -24.80 -4.51
N GLU A 108 -6.28 -25.26 -4.23
CA GLU A 108 -6.51 -26.38 -3.30
C GLU A 108 -5.88 -27.68 -3.83
N SER A 109 -5.87 -27.86 -5.15
CA SER A 109 -5.30 -29.05 -5.81
C SER A 109 -3.78 -29.04 -5.94
N VAL A 110 -3.12 -27.91 -5.67
CA VAL A 110 -1.66 -27.80 -5.77
C VAL A 110 -1.05 -28.23 -4.44
N SER A 111 -0.29 -29.32 -4.43
CA SER A 111 0.35 -29.83 -3.21
C SER A 111 1.42 -28.88 -2.69
N ASP A 112 1.49 -28.77 -1.35
CA ASP A 112 2.57 -28.06 -0.68
C ASP A 112 3.93 -28.67 -1.09
N GLY A 113 4.90 -27.82 -1.41
CA GLY A 113 6.25 -28.25 -1.81
C GLY A 113 6.41 -28.70 -3.27
N SER A 114 5.34 -28.76 -4.07
CA SER A 114 5.47 -28.99 -5.52
C SER A 114 6.24 -27.84 -6.22
N GLU A 115 6.80 -28.12 -7.39
CA GLU A 115 7.46 -27.09 -8.22
C GLU A 115 6.47 -25.96 -8.56
N LYS A 116 5.23 -26.32 -8.94
CA LYS A 116 4.13 -25.38 -9.18
C LYS A 116 3.82 -24.51 -7.96
N PHE A 117 3.79 -25.09 -6.76
CA PHE A 117 3.62 -24.34 -5.51
C PHE A 117 4.77 -23.35 -5.30
N THR A 118 6.01 -23.80 -5.50
CA THR A 118 7.21 -22.96 -5.40
C THR A 118 7.14 -21.78 -6.38
N ILE A 119 6.72 -22.00 -7.63
CA ILE A 119 6.51 -20.94 -8.60
C ILE A 119 5.48 -19.91 -8.10
N PHE A 120 4.35 -20.34 -7.55
CA PHE A 120 3.33 -19.43 -7.01
C PHE A 120 3.79 -18.70 -5.74
N TYR A 121 4.56 -19.36 -4.87
CA TYR A 121 5.19 -18.70 -3.74
C TYR A 121 6.10 -17.56 -4.22
N ARG A 122 6.97 -17.83 -5.20
CA ARG A 122 7.84 -16.80 -5.80
C ARG A 122 7.03 -15.68 -6.45
N CYS A 123 5.90 -15.98 -7.10
CA CYS A 123 4.98 -14.95 -7.59
C CYS A 123 4.50 -14.05 -6.44
N CYS A 124 4.08 -14.63 -5.31
CA CYS A 124 3.65 -13.87 -4.15
C CYS A 124 4.76 -12.97 -3.59
N CYS A 125 5.99 -13.48 -3.46
CA CYS A 125 7.14 -12.67 -3.03
C CYS A 125 7.36 -11.47 -3.94
N ASN A 126 7.44 -11.69 -5.27
CA ASN A 126 7.63 -10.60 -6.24
C ASN A 126 6.49 -9.57 -6.16
N ILE A 127 5.24 -10.01 -5.98
CA ILE A 127 4.10 -9.09 -5.79
C ILE A 127 4.23 -8.32 -4.48
N GLY A 128 4.58 -8.99 -3.39
CA GLY A 128 4.80 -8.38 -2.09
C GLY A 128 5.84 -7.27 -2.14
N ASP A 129 6.98 -7.53 -2.79
CA ASP A 129 8.06 -6.54 -2.93
C ASP A 129 7.65 -5.34 -3.77
N MET A 130 6.94 -5.58 -4.88
CA MET A 130 6.44 -4.48 -5.72
C MET A 130 5.37 -3.66 -5.01
N LEU A 131 4.47 -4.30 -4.26
CA LEU A 131 3.52 -3.57 -3.43
C LEU A 131 4.25 -2.76 -2.35
N ALA A 132 5.26 -3.33 -1.69
CA ALA A 132 6.07 -2.60 -0.73
C ALA A 132 6.81 -1.41 -1.36
N SER A 133 7.13 -1.42 -2.65
CA SER A 133 7.75 -0.25 -3.32
C SER A 133 6.71 0.79 -3.78
N TRP A 134 5.54 0.35 -4.23
CA TRP A 134 4.49 1.21 -4.82
C TRP A 134 3.57 1.86 -3.79
N LEU A 135 3.41 1.28 -2.59
CA LEU A 135 2.53 1.81 -1.54
C LEU A 135 3.13 3.01 -0.79
N ASN A 136 3.70 3.94 -1.55
CA ASN A 136 4.21 5.20 -1.07
C ASN A 136 3.19 6.32 -1.28
N GLY A 137 2.24 6.44 -0.35
CA GLY A 137 1.24 7.51 -0.34
C GLY A 137 -0.12 7.04 0.16
N PRO A 138 -0.93 7.95 0.73
CA PRO A 138 -2.22 7.58 1.32
C PRO A 138 -3.22 7.06 0.26
N LEU A 139 -3.16 7.57 -0.97
CA LEU A 139 -4.03 7.14 -2.07
C LEU A 139 -3.82 5.66 -2.41
N TRP A 140 -2.57 5.28 -2.66
CA TRP A 140 -2.17 3.93 -3.05
C TRP A 140 -2.43 2.91 -1.95
N ILE A 141 -2.17 3.30 -0.70
CA ILE A 141 -2.51 2.49 0.48
C ILE A 141 -4.02 2.27 0.60
N CYS A 142 -4.83 3.32 0.40
CA CYS A 142 -6.28 3.19 0.41
C CYS A 142 -6.76 2.25 -0.70
N GLU A 143 -6.23 2.37 -1.92
CA GLU A 143 -6.56 1.49 -3.04
C GLU A 143 -6.22 0.02 -2.72
N ALA A 144 -5.03 -0.23 -2.19
CA ALA A 144 -4.61 -1.59 -1.84
C ALA A 144 -5.47 -2.22 -0.73
N MET A 145 -5.81 -1.44 0.29
CA MET A 145 -6.71 -1.88 1.36
C MET A 145 -8.12 -2.17 0.82
N ASP A 146 -8.65 -1.32 -0.05
CA ASP A 146 -9.96 -1.52 -0.68
C ASP A 146 -9.96 -2.74 -1.61
N ALA A 147 -8.80 -3.06 -2.23
CA ALA A 147 -8.60 -4.28 -3.02
C ALA A 147 -8.41 -5.56 -2.16
N GLY A 148 -8.38 -5.43 -0.84
CA GLY A 148 -8.31 -6.55 0.10
C GLY A 148 -6.90 -6.97 0.51
N LEU A 149 -5.91 -6.08 0.46
CA LEU A 149 -4.53 -6.37 0.85
C LEU A 149 -4.43 -6.96 2.27
N ILE A 150 -5.16 -6.40 3.24
CA ILE A 150 -5.16 -6.91 4.62
C ILE A 150 -5.65 -8.36 4.67
N ASN A 151 -6.68 -8.72 3.89
CA ASN A 151 -7.16 -10.09 3.83
C ASN A 151 -6.11 -11.05 3.27
N SER A 152 -5.26 -10.58 2.34
CA SER A 152 -4.16 -11.39 1.79
C SER A 152 -3.21 -11.87 2.88
N LEU A 153 -2.88 -11.01 3.86
CA LEU A 153 -2.01 -11.36 4.99
C LEU A 153 -2.58 -12.56 5.78
N PHE A 154 -3.90 -12.54 6.05
CA PHE A 154 -4.58 -13.61 6.81
C PHE A 154 -4.83 -14.89 6.01
N HIS A 155 -4.71 -14.85 4.68
CA HIS A 155 -4.88 -16.01 3.83
C HIS A 155 -3.55 -16.65 3.38
N ALA A 156 -2.41 -15.98 3.58
CA ALA A 156 -1.10 -16.45 3.16
C ALA A 156 -0.45 -17.52 4.06
N GLU A 157 -1.22 -18.17 4.94
CA GLU A 157 -0.77 -19.16 5.93
C GLU A 157 0.17 -20.25 5.35
N ARG A 158 -0.21 -20.86 4.22
CA ARG A 158 0.60 -21.91 3.55
C ARG A 158 1.97 -21.39 3.14
N PHE A 159 2.05 -20.12 2.74
CA PHE A 159 3.29 -19.48 2.31
C PHE A 159 4.16 -19.04 3.49
N HIS A 160 3.57 -18.71 4.64
CA HIS A 160 4.32 -18.42 5.87
C HIS A 160 5.06 -19.64 6.41
N ARG A 161 4.48 -20.84 6.25
CA ARG A 161 5.11 -22.10 6.64
C ARG A 161 6.14 -22.61 5.64
N HIS A 162 6.12 -22.09 4.42
CA HIS A 162 7.01 -22.56 3.36
C HIS A 162 8.41 -21.95 3.52
N THR A 163 9.41 -22.82 3.66
CA THR A 163 10.81 -22.42 3.60
C THR A 163 11.37 -22.83 2.24
N PRO A 164 11.55 -21.90 1.30
CA PRO A 164 12.09 -22.24 -0.02
C PRO A 164 13.54 -22.72 0.12
N PRO A 165 13.99 -23.67 -0.73
CA PRO A 165 15.35 -24.18 -0.69
C PRO A 165 16.43 -23.16 -1.13
N ASN A 166 16.03 -22.01 -1.68
CA ASN A 166 16.94 -20.99 -2.20
C ASN A 166 16.78 -19.66 -1.45
N ILE A 167 17.88 -19.15 -0.91
CA ILE A 167 17.96 -18.00 0.01
C ILE A 167 17.85 -16.63 -0.72
N LEU A 168 17.93 -16.62 -2.05
CA LEU A 168 18.11 -15.38 -2.81
C LEU A 168 16.85 -14.52 -2.97
N GLU A 169 15.64 -15.09 -2.89
CA GLU A 169 14.41 -14.30 -3.01
C GLU A 169 13.89 -13.88 -1.62
N PRO A 170 13.52 -12.61 -1.43
CA PRO A 170 12.98 -12.14 -0.15
C PRO A 170 11.70 -12.89 0.19
N LYS A 171 11.52 -13.15 1.49
CA LYS A 171 10.36 -13.89 1.97
C LYS A 171 9.14 -12.98 2.01
N LEU A 172 7.97 -13.55 1.67
CA LEU A 172 6.70 -12.83 1.62
C LEU A 172 6.33 -12.11 2.93
N ASP A 173 6.67 -12.69 4.08
CA ASP A 173 6.45 -12.09 5.39
C ASP A 173 7.24 -10.79 5.59
N VAL A 174 8.48 -10.72 5.07
CA VAL A 174 9.29 -9.49 5.10
C VAL A 174 8.58 -8.38 4.30
N SER A 175 8.08 -8.70 3.10
CA SER A 175 7.33 -7.74 2.29
C SER A 175 6.05 -7.30 2.99
N PHE A 176 5.34 -8.20 3.67
CA PHE A 176 4.17 -7.84 4.49
C PHE A 176 4.52 -6.95 5.69
N CYS A 177 5.64 -7.18 6.38
CA CYS A 177 6.12 -6.29 7.44
C CYS A 177 6.35 -4.87 6.91
N LEU A 178 6.99 -4.74 5.73
CA LEU A 178 7.23 -3.45 5.08
C LEU A 178 5.91 -2.74 4.72
N ILE A 179 4.95 -3.49 4.19
CA ILE A 179 3.62 -2.99 3.86
C ILE A 179 2.89 -2.52 5.11
N LEU A 180 2.89 -3.29 6.21
CA LEU A 180 2.25 -2.89 7.47
C LEU A 180 2.91 -1.63 8.05
N LYS A 181 4.24 -1.53 7.97
CA LYS A 181 4.98 -0.33 8.36
C LYS A 181 4.55 0.90 7.55
N GLN A 182 4.35 0.75 6.24
CA GLN A 182 3.85 1.83 5.39
C GLN A 182 2.41 2.21 5.73
N ILE A 183 1.52 1.24 5.89
CA ILE A 183 0.14 1.50 6.32
C ILE A 183 0.15 2.28 7.63
N ALA A 184 0.89 1.81 8.64
CA ALA A 184 1.05 2.47 9.93
C ALA A 184 1.56 3.91 9.79
N LEU A 185 2.60 4.14 8.97
CA LEU A 185 3.13 5.48 8.70
C LEU A 185 2.02 6.43 8.19
N TYR A 186 1.21 5.97 7.25
CA TYR A 186 0.16 6.75 6.61
C TYR A 186 -1.18 6.78 7.36
N MET A 187 -1.31 6.13 8.53
CA MET A 187 -2.52 6.23 9.37
C MET A 187 -2.78 7.65 9.90
N VAL A 188 -1.80 8.56 9.84
CA VAL A 188 -2.03 9.98 10.14
C VAL A 188 -3.10 10.60 9.21
N TYR A 189 -3.31 10.03 8.02
CA TYR A 189 -4.38 10.44 7.12
C TYR A 189 -5.70 9.75 7.51
N PRO A 190 -6.79 10.50 7.81
CA PRO A 190 -8.05 9.93 8.29
C PRO A 190 -8.69 8.90 7.35
N ALA A 191 -8.44 9.02 6.04
CA ALA A 191 -8.92 8.06 5.04
C ALA A 191 -8.27 6.67 5.18
N VAL A 192 -6.99 6.62 5.56
CA VAL A 192 -6.24 5.39 5.78
C VAL A 192 -6.65 4.79 7.12
N LEU A 193 -6.66 5.60 8.19
CA LEU A 193 -7.03 5.18 9.54
C LEU A 193 -8.42 4.50 9.57
N ARG A 194 -9.45 5.17 9.04
CA ARG A 194 -10.82 4.65 9.04
C ARG A 194 -10.94 3.32 8.29
N ARG A 195 -10.24 3.18 7.15
CA ARG A 195 -10.22 1.93 6.39
C ARG A 195 -9.55 0.82 7.17
N PHE A 196 -8.39 1.10 7.77
CA PHE A 196 -7.66 0.11 8.56
C PHE A 196 -8.49 -0.36 9.76
N LEU A 197 -9.07 0.55 10.54
CA LEU A 197 -9.93 0.21 11.68
C LEU A 197 -11.14 -0.63 11.26
N ARG A 198 -11.79 -0.27 10.16
CA ARG A 198 -12.92 -1.03 9.59
C ARG A 198 -12.48 -2.44 9.18
N LEU A 199 -11.31 -2.57 8.55
CA LEU A 199 -10.76 -3.87 8.14
C LEU A 199 -10.37 -4.72 9.35
N LYS A 200 -9.69 -4.13 10.34
CA LYS A 200 -9.35 -4.80 11.61
C LYS A 200 -10.60 -5.34 12.28
N LYS A 201 -11.65 -4.52 12.42
CA LYS A 201 -12.95 -4.96 12.97
C LYS A 201 -13.53 -6.14 12.20
N LYS A 202 -13.53 -6.10 10.86
CA LYS A 202 -14.01 -7.22 10.04
C LYS A 202 -13.19 -8.50 10.23
N ILE A 203 -11.87 -8.39 10.35
CA ILE A 203 -10.98 -9.53 10.59
C ILE A 203 -11.34 -10.20 11.92
N VAL A 204 -11.50 -9.41 12.99
CA VAL A 204 -11.95 -9.88 14.31
C VAL A 204 -13.31 -10.58 14.21
N GLU A 205 -14.31 -9.90 13.62
CA GLU A 205 -15.69 -10.43 13.47
C GLU A 205 -15.75 -11.71 12.65
N SER A 206 -14.82 -11.90 11.72
CA SER A 206 -14.72 -13.09 10.88
C SER A 206 -13.92 -14.25 11.50
N GLY A 207 -13.35 -14.08 12.70
CA GLY A 207 -12.49 -15.07 13.34
C GLY A 207 -11.13 -15.27 12.66
N LEU A 208 -10.79 -14.47 11.64
CA LEU A 208 -9.52 -14.59 10.92
C LEU A 208 -8.31 -14.22 11.79
N GLU A 209 -8.51 -13.44 12.85
CA GLU A 209 -7.42 -13.02 13.74
C GLU A 209 -6.73 -14.21 14.43
N GLU A 210 -7.44 -15.33 14.66
CA GLU A 210 -6.86 -16.54 15.25
C GLU A 210 -5.70 -17.10 14.41
N LYS A 211 -5.77 -16.94 13.08
CA LYS A 211 -4.72 -17.40 12.15
C LYS A 211 -3.40 -16.69 12.32
N LYS A 212 -3.40 -15.51 12.95
CA LYS A 212 -2.20 -14.75 13.28
C LYS A 212 -1.24 -15.55 14.17
N LEU A 213 -1.75 -16.51 14.95
CA LEU A 213 -0.91 -17.36 15.81
C LEU A 213 0.10 -18.21 15.03
N GLU A 214 -0.14 -18.42 13.74
CA GLU A 214 0.69 -19.22 12.86
C GLU A 214 1.68 -18.36 12.05
N TRP A 215 1.61 -17.03 12.21
CA TRP A 215 2.51 -16.11 11.53
C TRP A 215 3.89 -16.05 12.18
N PRO A 216 4.94 -15.70 11.40
CA PRO A 216 6.23 -15.31 11.94
C PRO A 216 6.09 -14.21 13.01
N THR A 217 6.94 -14.28 14.04
CA THR A 217 6.90 -13.37 15.20
C THR A 217 6.94 -11.91 14.78
N ASP A 218 7.83 -11.57 13.83
CA ASP A 218 7.99 -10.19 13.34
C ASP A 218 6.70 -9.68 12.68
N LEU A 219 6.08 -10.47 11.81
CA LEU A 219 4.85 -10.08 11.12
C LEU A 219 3.71 -9.84 12.11
N ARG A 220 3.60 -10.70 13.12
CA ARG A 220 2.64 -10.53 14.22
C ARG A 220 2.91 -9.25 15.04
N ALA A 221 4.17 -8.98 15.37
CA ALA A 221 4.55 -7.75 16.07
C ALA A 221 4.22 -6.48 15.26
N PHE A 222 4.46 -6.48 13.94
CA PHE A 222 4.11 -5.35 13.07
C PHE A 222 2.59 -5.16 12.95
N TRP A 223 1.80 -6.24 12.94
CA TRP A 223 0.34 -6.14 12.96
C TRP A 223 -0.16 -5.52 14.26
N ASP A 224 0.38 -5.95 15.40
CA ASP A 224 0.01 -5.41 16.71
C ASP A 224 0.37 -3.94 16.84
N LEU A 225 1.60 -3.57 16.45
CA LEU A 225 2.05 -2.19 16.43
C LEU A 225 1.16 -1.29 15.55
N ALA A 226 0.78 -1.77 14.36
CA ALA A 226 -0.16 -1.05 13.49
C ALA A 226 -1.55 -0.92 14.15
N GLY A 227 -1.99 -1.95 14.86
CA GLY A 227 -3.23 -1.96 15.63
C GLY A 227 -3.24 -0.95 16.78
N GLU A 228 -2.19 -0.93 17.61
CA GLU A 228 -2.03 0.00 18.72
C GLU A 228 -1.97 1.45 18.23
N ARG A 229 -1.18 1.70 17.17
CA ARG A 229 -1.09 3.01 16.54
C ARG A 229 -2.45 3.49 16.03
N ALA A 230 -3.23 2.62 15.39
CA ALA A 230 -4.56 2.97 14.90
C ALA A 230 -5.50 3.36 16.05
N THR A 231 -5.48 2.61 17.16
CA THR A 231 -6.28 2.92 18.36
C THR A 231 -5.89 4.29 18.94
N GLY A 232 -4.59 4.54 19.14
CA GLY A 232 -4.11 5.81 19.69
C GLY A 232 -4.45 7.01 18.80
N LEU A 233 -4.35 6.87 17.48
CA LEU A 233 -4.75 7.93 16.55
C LEU A 233 -6.25 8.18 16.53
N GLU A 234 -7.08 7.15 16.68
CA GLU A 234 -8.54 7.30 16.78
C GLU A 234 -8.95 8.00 18.08
N GLU A 235 -8.27 7.72 19.19
CA GLU A 235 -8.51 8.38 20.48
C GLU A 235 -8.14 9.87 20.43
N ILE A 236 -7.01 10.20 19.80
CA ILE A 236 -6.63 11.58 19.49
C ILE A 236 -7.72 12.23 18.63
N ARG A 237 -8.14 11.58 17.53
CA ARG A 237 -9.17 12.12 16.64
C ARG A 237 -10.47 12.44 17.40
N ARG A 238 -10.93 11.53 18.26
CA ARG A 238 -12.14 11.73 19.09
C ARG A 238 -12.01 12.88 20.08
N THR A 239 -10.82 13.09 20.63
CA THR A 239 -10.55 14.17 21.58
C THR A 239 -10.55 15.55 20.92
N TYR A 240 -10.08 15.62 19.66
CA TYR A 240 -9.87 16.89 18.93
C TYR A 240 -10.87 17.19 17.82
N GLU A 241 -11.78 16.27 17.47
CA GLU A 241 -12.98 16.56 16.71
C GLU A 241 -14.11 16.85 17.71
N PRO A 242 -14.28 18.11 18.18
CA PRO A 242 -15.44 18.47 19.00
C PRO A 242 -16.69 18.10 18.21
N SER A 243 -17.63 17.48 18.91
CA SER A 243 -18.94 17.09 18.38
C SER A 243 -19.65 18.31 17.77
N HIS A 244 -19.41 18.60 16.49
CA HIS A 244 -20.31 19.42 15.68
C HIS A 244 -21.55 18.59 15.34
N ALA A 245 -22.32 18.25 16.38
CA ALA A 245 -23.61 17.60 16.29
C ALA A 245 -24.41 17.85 17.57
N SER A 246 -24.55 19.12 17.95
CA SER A 246 -25.69 19.58 18.75
C SER A 246 -25.99 21.04 18.38
N GLY A 247 -27.14 21.24 17.74
CA GLY A 247 -27.80 22.55 17.66
C GLY A 247 -27.47 23.43 16.45
N ILE A 248 -27.91 23.03 15.25
CA ILE A 248 -28.52 23.98 14.33
C ILE A 248 -29.87 23.40 13.92
N ASP A 249 -30.89 23.71 14.71
CA ASP A 249 -32.28 23.65 14.27
C ASP A 249 -32.44 24.72 13.19
N THR A 250 -32.40 24.31 11.93
CA THR A 250 -33.03 25.07 10.85
C THR A 250 -34.22 24.28 10.36
N HIS A 251 -35.36 24.54 10.99
CA HIS A 251 -36.64 24.48 10.30
C HIS A 251 -36.55 25.36 9.04
N SER A 252 -36.45 24.75 7.86
CA SER A 252 -37.13 25.26 6.68
C SER A 252 -37.30 24.14 5.65
N THR A 253 -38.55 23.73 5.52
CA THR A 253 -39.13 23.05 4.37
C THR A 253 -38.71 23.69 3.06
N ILE A 254 -37.95 22.98 2.21
CA ILE A 254 -37.96 23.21 0.76
C ILE A 254 -38.01 21.85 0.03
N SER A 255 -38.92 21.80 -0.93
CA SER A 255 -39.50 20.65 -1.59
C SER A 255 -38.60 19.88 -2.56
N VAL A 256 -39.02 18.65 -2.81
CA VAL A 256 -38.66 17.76 -3.92
C VAL A 256 -38.80 18.45 -5.28
N ARG A 257 -37.68 18.84 -5.92
CA ARG A 257 -37.36 18.73 -7.37
C ARG A 257 -36.20 19.68 -7.74
N GLU A 258 -35.39 19.22 -8.70
CA GLU A 258 -34.43 20.00 -9.49
C GLU A 258 -33.17 20.53 -8.78
N LYS A 259 -32.04 19.82 -8.98
CA LYS A 259 -31.02 20.25 -9.95
C LYS A 259 -29.97 19.15 -10.16
N ARG A 260 -30.02 18.55 -11.35
CA ARG A 260 -28.85 17.96 -12.03
C ARG A 260 -27.88 19.11 -12.36
N ASN A 261 -26.58 18.78 -12.45
CA ASN A 261 -25.44 19.64 -12.76
C ASN A 261 -24.83 20.41 -11.59
N LEU A 262 -23.98 19.73 -10.82
CA LEU A 262 -22.86 20.35 -10.12
C LEU A 262 -21.58 19.62 -10.53
N LYS A 263 -20.79 20.31 -11.38
CA LYS A 263 -19.36 20.05 -11.55
C LYS A 263 -18.74 20.08 -10.16
N ILE A 264 -18.19 18.96 -9.72
CA ILE A 264 -17.37 18.90 -8.51
C ILE A 264 -16.04 19.56 -8.87
N GLN A 265 -15.95 20.86 -8.67
CA GLN A 265 -14.68 21.48 -8.27
C GLN A 265 -14.47 21.10 -6.81
N THR A 266 -13.54 20.22 -6.53
CA THR A 266 -13.03 19.94 -5.18
C THR A 266 -12.23 21.17 -4.70
N PRO A 267 -12.69 21.93 -3.69
CA PRO A 267 -11.84 22.87 -2.99
C PRO A 267 -11.10 22.14 -1.87
N LEU A 268 -9.80 22.40 -1.81
CA LEU A 268 -8.85 22.15 -0.73
C LEU A 268 -9.40 21.44 0.53
N ILE A 269 -9.16 20.13 0.62
CA ILE A 269 -9.00 19.41 1.89
C ILE A 269 -7.52 19.51 2.28
N ASP A 270 -7.04 20.71 2.64
CA ASP A 270 -5.61 20.91 2.95
C ASP A 270 -5.34 21.46 4.38
N ILE A 271 -6.37 21.96 5.06
CA ILE A 271 -6.19 22.57 6.39
C ILE A 271 -6.17 21.50 7.51
N SER A 272 -6.91 20.40 7.35
CA SER A 272 -6.97 19.34 8.37
C SER A 272 -5.76 18.40 8.33
N CYS A 273 -5.18 18.14 7.16
CA CYS A 273 -4.00 17.29 7.02
C CYS A 273 -2.74 17.99 7.55
N ALA A 274 -2.56 19.29 7.23
CA ALA A 274 -1.44 20.07 7.77
C ALA A 274 -1.46 20.13 9.30
N ARG A 275 -2.65 20.28 9.91
CA ARG A 275 -2.83 20.23 11.37
C ARG A 275 -2.51 18.87 11.98
N LEU A 276 -2.97 17.77 11.37
CA LEU A 276 -2.68 16.41 11.86
C LEU A 276 -1.19 16.06 11.72
N VAL A 277 -0.54 16.47 10.64
CA VAL A 277 0.91 16.30 10.45
C VAL A 277 1.68 17.13 11.48
N ALA A 278 1.31 18.40 11.69
CA ALA A 278 1.94 19.25 12.71
C ALA A 278 1.80 18.66 14.13
N LEU A 279 0.61 18.16 14.48
CA LEU A 279 0.38 17.51 15.78
C LEU A 279 1.18 16.21 15.93
N SER A 280 1.34 15.43 14.86
CA SER A 280 2.17 14.22 14.87
C SER A 280 3.66 14.52 15.03
N CYS A 281 4.15 15.64 14.44
CA CYS A 281 5.52 16.11 14.62
C CYS A 281 5.77 16.60 16.05
N ILE A 282 4.83 17.35 16.63
CA ILE A 282 4.89 17.82 18.03
C ILE A 282 4.89 16.62 19.00
N ALA A 283 4.04 15.62 18.76
CA ALA A 283 4.02 14.41 19.57
C ALA A 283 5.34 13.62 19.50
N ARG A 284 5.98 13.58 18.32
CA ARG A 284 7.30 12.95 18.13
C ARG A 284 8.42 13.70 18.82
N GLU A 285 8.45 15.03 18.76
CA GLU A 285 9.42 15.86 19.48
C GLU A 285 9.29 15.73 20.99
N ASN A 286 8.05 15.73 21.52
CA ASN A 286 7.81 15.52 22.94
C ASN A 286 8.25 14.12 23.42
N ALA A 287 8.04 13.08 22.60
CA ALA A 287 8.51 11.74 22.90
C ALA A 287 10.05 11.64 22.91
N LEU A 288 10.72 12.33 21.99
CA LEU A 288 12.19 12.40 21.94
C LEU A 288 12.78 13.25 23.09
N GLU A 289 12.14 14.35 23.49
CA GLU A 289 12.55 15.12 24.66
C GLU A 289 12.36 14.34 25.96
N ASN A 290 11.28 13.57 26.08
CA ASN A 290 11.04 12.72 27.25
C ASN A 290 12.05 11.56 27.31
N ALA A 291 12.40 10.96 26.17
CA ALA A 291 13.47 9.96 26.08
C ALA A 291 14.86 10.56 26.36
N GLY A 292 15.10 11.81 25.95
CA GLY A 292 16.34 12.53 26.22
C GLY A 292 16.52 12.90 27.70
N ARG A 293 15.43 13.28 28.38
CA ARG A 293 15.43 13.58 29.83
C ARG A 293 15.68 12.37 30.71
N LEU A 294 15.31 11.17 30.26
CA LEU A 294 15.65 9.92 30.95
C LEU A 294 17.13 9.54 30.81
N ASN A 295 17.84 10.06 29.79
CA ASN A 295 19.23 9.72 29.48
C ASN A 295 20.26 10.82 29.79
N THR A 296 19.87 11.99 30.30
CA THR A 296 20.79 13.12 30.53
C THR A 296 20.70 13.69 31.95
N GLY A 297 20.92 12.84 32.95
CA GLY A 297 21.62 13.28 34.15
C GLY A 297 23.10 13.46 33.80
N ARG A 298 23.56 14.72 33.73
CA ARG A 298 24.93 15.18 33.37
C ARG A 298 25.16 15.46 31.88
N ASN A 299 24.81 16.66 31.45
CA ASN A 299 25.82 17.66 31.07
C ASN A 299 25.15 18.95 30.59
N VAL A 300 25.62 20.07 31.14
CA VAL A 300 25.16 21.42 30.88
C VAL A 300 25.67 21.87 29.51
N GLN A 301 24.77 22.10 28.57
CA GLN A 301 25.06 22.94 27.40
C GLN A 301 23.85 23.80 27.04
N ARG A 302 24.15 25.10 26.87
CA ARG A 302 23.28 26.27 26.82
C ARG A 302 21.99 26.06 26.01
N SER A 303 20.85 26.03 26.70
CA SER A 303 19.53 26.12 26.11
C SER A 303 19.19 27.57 25.78
N LEU A 304 18.98 27.88 24.50
CA LEU A 304 18.26 29.07 24.10
C LEU A 304 16.88 29.06 24.77
N SER A 305 16.49 30.20 25.32
CA SER A 305 15.24 30.36 26.05
C SER A 305 14.07 29.98 25.17
N ARG A 306 13.05 29.34 25.77
CA ARG A 306 11.80 28.93 25.10
C ARG A 306 11.15 30.07 24.31
N ARG A 307 11.36 31.32 24.73
CA ARG A 307 10.88 32.53 24.03
C ARG A 307 11.66 32.84 22.75
N GLU A 308 12.97 32.62 22.72
CA GLU A 308 13.82 32.88 21.54
C GLU A 308 13.55 31.89 20.41
N LYS A 309 13.31 30.62 20.75
CA LYS A 309 12.93 29.59 19.77
C LYS A 309 11.54 29.85 19.15
N VAL A 310 10.58 30.30 19.96
CA VAL A 310 9.24 30.67 19.49
C VAL A 310 9.30 31.91 18.60
N HIS A 311 10.11 32.91 18.96
CA HIS A 311 10.28 34.11 18.15
C HIS A 311 10.91 33.81 16.78
N LEU A 312 11.93 32.93 16.71
CA LEU A 312 12.55 32.51 15.45
C LEU A 312 11.60 31.70 14.55
N LEU A 313 10.73 30.88 15.15
CA LEU A 313 9.72 30.12 14.41
C LEU A 313 8.62 31.03 13.85
N GLN A 314 8.17 32.03 14.62
CA GLN A 314 7.22 33.03 14.14
C GLN A 314 7.80 33.88 13.02
N GLN A 315 9.07 34.29 13.13
CA GLN A 315 9.74 35.09 12.09
C GLN A 315 9.87 34.31 10.76
N ARG A 316 10.12 32.99 10.81
CA ARG A 316 10.17 32.11 9.64
C ARG A 316 8.78 31.86 9.01
N LEU A 317 7.72 31.81 9.81
CA LEU A 317 6.35 31.66 9.31
C LEU A 317 5.83 32.94 8.63
N THR A 318 6.21 34.12 9.09
CA THR A 318 5.91 35.38 8.39
C THR A 318 6.64 35.53 7.06
N LEU A 319 7.88 35.04 6.95
CA LEU A 319 8.63 35.09 5.69
C LEU A 319 8.11 34.09 4.64
N ALA A 320 7.54 32.96 5.09
CA ALA A 320 6.96 31.94 4.20
C ALA A 320 5.53 32.25 3.75
N SER A 321 4.87 33.27 4.32
CA SER A 321 3.52 33.72 3.93
C SER A 321 3.52 34.96 3.04
N SER A 322 4.70 35.55 2.80
CA SER A 322 4.91 36.71 1.92
C SER A 322 5.65 36.38 0.61
N ALA A 323 5.84 35.09 0.30
CA ALA A 323 6.46 34.58 -0.93
C ALA A 323 5.48 33.64 -1.65
#